data_AF-A0A936E8L5-F1
#
_entry.id   AF-A0A936E8L5-F1
#
_cell.length_a   1.000
_cell.length_b   1.000
_cell.length_c   1.000
_cell.angle_alpha   90.00
_cell.angle_beta   90.00
_cell.angle_gamma   90.00
#
_symmetry.space_group_name_H-M   'P 1'
#
loop_
_entity.id
_entity.type
_entity.pdbx_description
1 polymer ?
#
loop_
_entity_poly.entity_id
_entity_poly.type
_entity_poly.pdbx_seq_one_letter_code
_entity_poly.pdbx_strand_id
1 'polypeptide(L)' 'VKRLSRPFRNQHPEIPWSLIAGMRDQLIHAYDLVDWEEVWKTSHTDVPELLKWIEKFLPQKPSP' A
#
# COMPACT_ATOMS: atom_id res chain seq x y z
N VAL A 1 -6.07 -1.19 -2.93
CA VAL A 1 -6.94 -1.14 -1.72
C VAL A 1 -8.44 -1.01 -2.00
N LYS A 2 -8.89 -0.31 -3.06
CA LYS A 2 -10.34 -0.11 -3.36
C LYS A 2 -11.15 -1.41 -3.53
N ARG A 3 -10.49 -2.53 -3.85
CA ARG A 3 -11.10 -3.88 -3.97
C ARG A 3 -11.21 -4.65 -2.65
N LEU A 4 -10.65 -4.13 -1.55
CA LEU A 4 -10.78 -4.74 -0.23
C LEU A 4 -12.13 -4.37 0.40
N SER A 5 -12.72 -5.32 1.11
CA SER A 5 -14.00 -5.09 1.81
C SER A 5 -13.85 -3.99 2.86
N ARG A 6 -14.96 -3.31 3.18
CA ARG A 6 -14.97 -2.31 4.27
C ARG A 6 -14.69 -2.96 5.64
N PRO A 7 -15.29 -4.12 5.99
CA PRO A 7 -14.99 -4.79 7.25
C PRO A 7 -13.50 -5.08 7.44
N PHE A 8 -12.82 -5.60 6.41
CA PHE A 8 -11.39 -5.89 6.49
C PHE A 8 -10.56 -4.61 6.74
N ARG A 9 -10.84 -3.54 6.01
CA ARG A 9 -10.14 -2.25 6.21
C ARG A 9 -10.39 -1.66 7.59
N ASN A 10 -11.61 -1.81 8.12
CA ASN A 10 -11.96 -1.32 9.45
C ASN A 10 -11.30 -2.14 10.58
N GLN A 11 -11.00 -3.42 10.34
CA GLN A 11 -10.27 -4.28 11.27
C GLN A 11 -8.77 -3.95 11.32
N HIS A 12 -8.26 -3.25 10.30
CA HIS A 12 -6.85 -2.90 10.16
C HIS A 12 -6.65 -1.39 10.00
N PRO A 13 -7.03 -0.57 11.01
CA PRO A 13 -6.90 0.88 10.94
C PRO A 13 -5.46 1.38 11.00
N GLU A 14 -4.50 0.54 11.40
CA GLU A 14 -3.06 0.84 11.39
C GLU A 14 -2.53 1.08 9.97
N ILE A 15 -3.21 0.56 8.95
CA ILE A 15 -2.83 0.78 7.55
C ILE A 15 -3.59 2.00 7.01
N PRO A 16 -2.90 3.02 6.46
CA PRO A 16 -3.53 4.23 5.97
C PRO A 16 -4.18 4.02 4.59
N TRP A 17 -5.26 3.25 4.53
CA TRP A 17 -5.91 2.80 3.28
C TRP A 17 -6.26 3.93 2.31
N SER A 18 -6.77 5.05 2.84
CA SER A 18 -7.15 6.22 2.04
C SER A 18 -5.94 6.90 1.41
N LEU A 19 -4.83 7.00 2.14
CA LEU A 19 -3.58 7.56 1.63
C LEU A 19 -3.02 6.69 0.50
N ILE A 20 -2.99 5.36 0.68
CA ILE A 20 -2.54 4.42 -0.35
C ILE A 20 -3.41 4.55 -1.62
N ALA A 21 -4.72 4.71 -1.47
CA ALA A 21 -5.62 4.93 -2.60
C ALA A 21 -5.34 6.26 -3.31
N GLY A 22 -5.19 7.33 -2.54
CA GLY A 22 -4.95 8.68 -3.04
C GLY A 22 -3.63 8.81 -3.78
N MET A 23 -2.54 8.28 -3.21
CA MET A 23 -1.22 8.29 -3.85
C MET A 23 -1.24 7.56 -5.20
N ARG A 24 -1.89 6.40 -5.29
CA ARG A 24 -2.08 5.71 -6.57
C ARG A 24 -2.85 6.57 -7.57
N ASP A 25 -3.95 7.17 -7.15
CA ASP A 25 -4.78 8.00 -8.02
C ASP A 25 -3.97 9.20 -8.53
N GLN A 26 -3.16 9.85 -7.68
CA GLN A 26 -2.28 10.95 -8.05
C GLN A 26 -1.18 10.51 -9.02
N LEU A 27 -0.50 9.39 -8.76
CA LEU A 27 0.55 8.85 -9.63
C LEU A 27 0.06 8.48 -11.03
N ILE A 28 -1.21 8.11 -11.19
CA ILE A 28 -1.78 7.75 -12.50
C ILE A 28 -2.28 8.99 -13.26
N HIS A 29 -2.79 10.00 -12.56
CA HIS A 29 -3.52 11.11 -13.17
C HIS A 29 -2.77 12.46 -13.19
N ALA A 30 -1.77 12.64 -12.33
CA ALA A 30 -1.07 13.91 -12.13
C ALA A 30 0.43 13.66 -11.82
N TYR A 31 1.05 12.70 -12.51
CA TYR A 31 2.44 12.28 -12.29
C TYR A 31 3.47 13.41 -12.49
N ASP A 32 3.12 14.42 -13.27
CA ASP A 32 3.88 15.63 -13.52
C ASP A 32 3.95 16.57 -12.31
N LEU A 33 3.00 16.46 -11.38
CA LEU A 33 2.91 17.27 -10.15
C LEU A 33 3.29 16.48 -8.89
N VAL A 34 3.86 15.29 -9.07
CA VAL A 34 4.22 14.42 -7.94
C VAL A 34 5.55 14.85 -7.32
N ASP A 35 5.59 14.81 -6.00
CA ASP A 35 6.83 14.90 -5.24
C ASP A 35 7.62 13.59 -5.36
N TRP A 36 8.71 13.63 -6.13
CA TRP A 36 9.54 12.45 -6.38
C TRP A 36 10.32 11.97 -5.16
N GLU A 37 10.62 12.85 -4.20
CA GLU A 37 11.26 12.45 -2.94
C GLU A 37 10.30 11.60 -2.10
N GLU A 38 9.03 12.00 -2.03
CA GLU A 38 8.01 11.22 -1.32
C GLU A 38 7.74 9.87 -2.01
N VAL A 39 7.75 9.82 -3.34
CA VAL A 39 7.65 8.54 -4.09
C VAL A 39 8.84 7.63 -3.81
N TRP A 40 10.06 8.18 -3.82
CA TRP A 40 11.26 7.44 -3.52
C TRP A 40 11.21 6.85 -2.11
N LYS A 41 10.88 7.68 -1.11
CA LYS A 41 10.72 7.25 0.28
C LYS A 41 9.66 6.17 0.42
N THR A 42 8.48 6.37 -0.17
CA THR A 42 7.37 5.41 -0.09
C THR A 42 7.76 4.07 -0.70
N SER A 43 8.41 4.08 -1.88
CA SER A 43 8.82 2.85 -2.56
C SER A 43 9.90 2.07 -1.81
N HIS A 44 10.79 2.75 -1.08
CA HIS A 44 11.91 2.12 -0.38
C HIS A 44 11.62 1.80 1.10
N THR A 45 10.62 2.44 1.70
CA THR A 45 10.31 2.32 3.12
C THR A 45 8.92 1.74 3.33
N ASP A 46 7.88 2.48 2.94
CA ASP A 46 6.50 2.15 3.29
C ASP A 46 5.97 0.91 2.55
N VAL A 47 6.32 0.75 1.26
CA VAL A 47 5.91 -0.42 0.47
C VAL A 47 6.54 -1.72 1.00
N PRO A 48 7.85 -1.79 1.28
CA PRO A 48 8.45 -2.96 1.93
C PRO A 48 7.85 -3.27 3.31
N GLU A 49 7.54 -2.26 4.13
CA GLU A 49 6.88 -2.48 5.42
C GLU A 49 5.47 -3.04 5.27
N LEU A 50 4.70 -2.48 4.33
CA LEU A 50 3.37 -2.99 4.01
C LEU A 50 3.44 -4.43 3.49
N LEU A 51 4.43 -4.78 2.68
CA LEU A 51 4.63 -6.15 2.19
C LEU A 51 4.86 -7.12 3.35
N LYS A 52 5.76 -6.81 4.27
CA LYS A 52 6.01 -7.63 5.48
C LYS A 52 4.76 -7.81 6.33
N TRP A 53 3.90 -6.80 6.39
CA TRP A 53 2.61 -6.90 7.07
C TRP A 53 1.66 -7.85 6.31
N ILE A 54 1.55 -7.73 4.98
CA ILE A 54 0.69 -8.59 4.14
C ILE A 54 1.13 -10.05 4.21
N GLU A 55 2.43 -10.33 4.21
CA GLU A 55 3.00 -11.68 4.23
C GLU A 55 2.51 -12.51 5.44
N LYS A 56 2.16 -11.87 6.55
CA LYS A 56 1.58 -12.55 7.74
C LYS A 56 0.22 -13.19 7.47
N PHE A 57 -0.49 -12.74 6.44
CA PHE A 57 -1.83 -13.22 6.07
C PHE A 57 -1.81 -14.14 4.86
N LEU A 58 -0.68 -14.25 4.17
CA LEU A 58 -0.55 -15.13 3.01
C LEU A 58 -0.27 -16.56 3.48
N PRO A 59 -0.85 -17.57 2.80
CA PRO A 59 -0.44 -18.94 3.04
C PRO A 59 1.06 -19.07 2.75
N GLN A 60 1.77 -19.82 3.60
CA GLN A 60 3.17 -20.14 3.37
C GLN A 60 3.30 -20.76 1.99
N LYS A 61 4.16 -20.16 1.15
CA LYS A 61 4.47 -20.73 -0.15
C LYS A 61 5.10 -22.12 0.11
N PRO A 62 4.59 -23.21 -0.48
CA PRO A 62 5.24 -24.50 -0.32
C PRO A 62 6.69 -24.36 -0.80
N SER A 63 7.64 -24.88 -0.01
CA SER A 63 9.04 -24.98 -0.45
C SER A 63 9.09 -25.70 -1.80
N PRO A 64 9.90 -25.22 -2.76
CA PRO A 64 10.11 -25.92 -4.02
C PRO A 64 10.70 -27.32 -3.81
#